data_AF-A0A815VRH1-F1
#
_entry.id   AF-A0A815VRH1-F1
#
_cell.length_a   1.000
_cell.length_b   1.000
_cell.length_c   1.000
_cell.angle_alpha   90.00
_cell.angle_beta   90.00
_cell.angle_gamma   90.00
#
_symmetry.space_group_name_H-M   'P 1'
#
loop_
_entity.id
_entity.type
_entity.pdbx_description
1 polymer ?
#
loop_
_entity_poly.entity_id
_entity_poly.type
_entity_poly.pdbx_seq_one_letter_code
_entity_poly.pdbx_strand_id
1 'polypeptide(L)'
;MAAVKEKPKLSFIENFALSGVAAVVSKTAAAPIERVKLLVQNQGEMLKQGLITKPYNGVVDCTMRTFRSEGGMAFWRGNLANCIRYFPTQALNFAFKDQI
;
A
#
# COMPACT_ATOMS: atom_id res chain seq x y z
N MET A 1 14.41 -37.54 9.74
CA MET A 1 15.01 -36.54 8.83
C MET A 1 13.95 -36.15 7.81
N ALA A 2 13.43 -34.92 7.87
CA ALA A 2 12.50 -34.43 6.85
C ALA A 2 13.29 -34.17 5.57
N ALA A 3 12.85 -34.77 4.45
CA ALA A 3 13.43 -34.52 3.15
C ALA A 3 13.27 -33.03 2.79
N VAL A 4 14.38 -32.31 2.71
CA VAL A 4 14.40 -30.95 2.19
C VAL A 4 14.13 -31.06 0.70
N LYS A 5 12.88 -30.83 0.30
CA LYS A 5 12.45 -30.82 -1.10
C LYS A 5 13.23 -29.69 -1.81
N GLU A 6 14.05 -30.04 -2.82
CA GLU A 6 14.77 -29.03 -3.61
C GLU A 6 13.77 -28.01 -4.17
N LYS A 7 14.05 -26.73 -3.96
CA LYS A 7 13.23 -25.65 -4.51
C LYS A 7 13.39 -25.65 -6.03
N PRO A 8 12.30 -25.69 -6.83
CA PRO A 8 12.41 -25.62 -8.27
C PRO A 8 13.15 -24.33 -8.67
N LYS A 9 14.10 -24.44 -9.61
CA LYS A 9 14.76 -23.28 -10.22
C LYS A 9 13.76 -22.58 -11.12
N LEU A 10 13.15 -21.53 -10.62
CA LEU A 10 12.18 -20.71 -11.35
C LEU A 10 12.90 -19.85 -12.40
N SER A 11 12.27 -19.68 -13.56
CA SER A 11 12.68 -18.76 -14.61
C SER A 11 12.63 -17.30 -14.11
N PHE A 12 13.35 -16.40 -14.78
CA PHE A 12 13.32 -14.97 -14.45
C PHE A 12 11.89 -14.40 -14.46
N ILE A 13 11.08 -14.77 -15.45
CA ILE A 13 9.69 -14.31 -15.57
C ILE A 13 8.83 -14.84 -14.43
N GLU A 14 9.06 -16.10 -14.00
CA GLU A 14 8.34 -16.68 -12.86
C GLU A 14 8.70 -15.97 -11.55
N ASN A 15 9.99 -15.73 -11.31
CA ASN A 15 10.44 -14.97 -10.13
C ASN A 15 9.91 -13.54 -10.14
N PHE A 16 9.90 -12.88 -11.31
CA PHE A 16 9.37 -11.52 -11.47
C PHE A 16 7.87 -11.48 -11.18
N ALA A 17 7.09 -12.40 -11.75
CA ALA A 17 5.66 -12.49 -11.53
C ALA A 17 5.33 -12.77 -10.05
N LEU A 18 6.00 -13.75 -9.43
CA LEU A 18 5.79 -14.07 -8.01
C LEU A 18 6.15 -12.89 -7.10
N SER A 19 7.25 -12.20 -7.38
CA SER A 19 7.64 -11.01 -6.62
C SER A 19 6.66 -9.86 -6.79
N GLY A 20 6.14 -9.66 -8.01
CA GLY A 20 5.11 -8.66 -8.31
C GLY A 20 3.80 -8.93 -7.56
N VAL A 21 3.32 -10.17 -7.59
CA VAL A 21 2.10 -10.57 -6.85
C VAL A 21 2.31 -10.40 -5.34
N ALA A 22 3.45 -10.86 -4.80
CA ALA A 22 3.77 -10.69 -3.38
C ALA A 22 3.78 -9.20 -2.97
N ALA A 23 4.32 -8.32 -3.82
CA ALA A 23 4.33 -6.88 -3.56
C ALA A 23 2.91 -6.28 -3.54
N VAL A 24 2.05 -6.66 -4.49
CA VAL A 24 0.65 -6.18 -4.54
C VAL A 24 -0.14 -6.66 -3.31
N VAL A 25 0.02 -7.93 -2.92
CA VAL A 25 -0.64 -8.48 -1.73
C VAL A 25 -0.17 -7.76 -0.47
N SER A 26 1.14 -7.57 -0.32
CA SER A 26 1.72 -6.86 0.83
C SER A 26 1.20 -5.42 0.94
N LYS A 27 1.14 -4.68 -0.18
CA LYS A 27 0.57 -3.33 -0.21
C LYS A 27 -0.91 -3.30 0.12
N THR A 28 -1.66 -4.25 -0.41
CA THR A 28 -3.09 -4.34 -0.14
C THR A 28 -3.35 -4.64 1.34
N ALA A 29 -2.51 -5.44 1.99
CA ALA A 29 -2.59 -5.67 3.44
C ALA A 29 -2.22 -4.41 4.25
N ALA A 30 -1.25 -3.62 3.79
CA ALA A 30 -0.82 -2.39 4.45
C ALA A 30 -1.70 -1.15 4.13
N ALA A 31 -2.55 -1.21 3.10
CA ALA A 31 -3.33 -0.07 2.62
C ALA A 31 -4.20 0.60 3.70
N PRO A 32 -4.89 -0.13 4.62
CA PRO A 32 -5.71 0.51 5.63
C PRO A 32 -4.93 1.41 6.59
N ILE A 33 -3.77 0.94 7.07
CA ILE A 33 -2.95 1.71 8.01
C ILE A 33 -2.28 2.90 7.31
N GLU A 34 -1.83 2.73 6.06
CA GLU A 34 -1.33 3.85 5.24
C GLU A 34 -2.40 4.92 5.02
N ARG A 35 -3.65 4.50 4.76
CA ARG A 35 -4.77 5.42 4.56
C ARG A 35 -5.07 6.23 5.82
N VAL A 36 -5.15 5.59 6.99
CA VAL A 36 -5.37 6.29 8.27
C VAL A 36 -4.23 7.27 8.55
N LYS A 37 -2.97 6.86 8.31
CA LYS A 37 -1.82 7.75 8.45
C LYS A 37 -1.95 8.99 7.58
N LEU A 38 -2.29 8.85 6.30
CA LEU A 38 -2.46 9.98 5.38
C LEU A 38 -3.61 10.90 5.80
N LEU A 39 -4.72 10.35 6.29
CA LEU A 39 -5.86 11.14 6.78
C LEU A 39 -5.47 11.99 8.00
N VAL A 40 -4.76 11.40 8.97
CA VAL A 40 -4.31 12.13 10.17
C VAL A 40 -3.23 13.16 9.81
N GLN A 41 -2.30 12.83 8.91
CA GLN A 41 -1.25 13.76 8.48
C GLN A 41 -1.81 14.95 7.69
N ASN A 42 -2.80 14.71 6.83
CA ASN A 42 -3.34 15.74 5.94
C ASN A 42 -4.59 16.44 6.49
N GLN A 43 -5.01 16.14 7.73
CA GLN A 43 -6.25 16.68 8.31
C GLN A 43 -6.30 18.22 8.33
N GLY A 44 -5.17 18.89 8.47
CA GLY A 44 -5.09 20.35 8.44
C GLY A 44 -5.50 20.93 7.09
N GLU A 45 -5.09 20.28 6.00
CA GLU A 45 -5.47 20.68 4.64
C GLU A 45 -6.92 20.29 4.33
N MET A 46 -7.36 19.13 4.80
CA MET A 46 -8.76 18.69 4.68
C MET A 46 -9.74 19.64 5.39
N LEU A 47 -9.34 20.24 6.52
CA LEU A 47 -10.12 21.28 7.21
C LEU A 47 -10.24 22.55 6.37
N LYS A 48 -9.13 23.03 5.79
CA LYS A 48 -9.12 24.23 4.93
C LYS A 48 -9.99 24.08 3.69
N GLN A 49 -10.04 22.87 3.13
CA GLN A 49 -10.84 22.54 1.95
C GLN A 49 -12.31 22.22 2.29
N GLY A 50 -12.69 22.22 3.58
CA GLY A 50 -14.06 21.89 4.01
C GLY A 50 -14.43 20.42 3.85
N LEU A 51 -13.45 19.52 3.64
CA LEU A 51 -13.68 18.07 3.50
C LEU A 51 -13.98 17.41 4.84
N ILE A 52 -13.48 17.98 5.94
CA ILE A 52 -13.82 17.60 7.31
C ILE A 52 -14.18 18.84 8.12
N THR A 53 -15.12 18.71 9.04
CA THR A 53 -15.61 19.82 9.88
C THR A 53 -14.85 19.97 11.19
N LYS A 54 -14.15 18.92 11.63
CA LYS A 54 -13.37 18.90 12.86
C LYS A 54 -12.12 18.03 12.72
N PRO A 55 -11.01 18.38 13.40
CA PRO A 55 -9.82 17.53 13.46
C PRO A 55 -10.14 16.13 14.03
N TYR A 56 -9.27 15.17 13.71
CA TYR A 56 -9.28 13.87 14.33
C TYR A 56 -8.61 13.95 15.70
N ASN A 57 -9.21 13.32 16.71
CA ASN A 57 -8.67 13.28 18.08
C ASN A 57 -7.53 12.25 18.22
N GLY A 58 -7.24 11.48 17.17
CA GLY A 58 -6.22 10.45 17.12
C GLY A 58 -6.47 9.42 16.03
N VAL A 59 -5.61 8.40 15.96
CA VAL A 59 -5.67 7.33 14.95
C VAL A 59 -6.96 6.51 15.06
N VAL A 60 -7.37 6.16 16.30
CA VAL A 60 -8.59 5.36 16.55
C VAL A 60 -9.84 6.15 16.16
N ASP A 61 -9.89 7.43 16.53
CA ASP A 61 -11.00 8.32 16.18
C ASP A 61 -11.10 8.51 14.66
N CYS A 62 -9.98 8.71 13.96
CA CYS A 62 -9.93 8.74 12.50
C CYS A 62 -10.48 7.45 11.89
N THR A 63 -9.99 6.29 12.35
CA THR A 63 -10.41 4.97 11.85
C THR A 63 -11.91 4.74 12.04
N MET A 64 -12.43 5.00 13.25
CA MET A 64 -13.86 4.80 13.55
C MET A 64 -14.75 5.76 12.76
N ARG A 65 -14.35 7.03 12.60
CA ARG A 65 -15.09 8.00 11.81
C ARG A 65 -15.14 7.58 10.34
N THR A 66 -13.99 7.27 9.74
CA THR A 66 -13.90 6.84 8.34
C THR A 66 -14.72 5.57 8.10
N PHE A 67 -14.65 4.57 9.00
CA PHE A 67 -15.45 3.37 8.87
C PHE A 67 -16.96 3.66 8.91
N ARG A 68 -17.41 4.58 9.77
CA ARG A 68 -18.82 4.96 9.89
C ARG A 68 -19.31 5.86 8.76
N SER A 69 -18.48 6.76 8.23
CA SER A 69 -18.87 7.74 7.22
C SER A 69 -18.71 7.25 5.79
N GLU A 70 -17.64 6.51 5.49
CA GLU A 70 -17.29 6.06 4.14
C GLU A 70 -17.37 4.53 3.97
N GLY A 71 -17.45 3.77 5.07
CA GLY A 71 -17.49 2.31 5.06
C GLY A 71 -16.12 1.64 5.07
N GLY A 72 -16.09 0.31 5.23
CA GLY A 72 -14.86 -0.48 5.33
C GLY A 72 -13.99 -0.46 4.06
N MET A 73 -14.61 -0.41 2.87
CA MET A 73 -13.85 -0.38 1.60
C MET A 73 -13.08 0.94 1.39
N ALA A 74 -13.45 2.00 2.11
CA ALA A 74 -12.80 3.31 2.00
C ALA A 74 -11.32 3.29 2.41
N PHE A 75 -10.91 2.32 3.23
CA PHE A 75 -9.52 2.12 3.63
C PHE A 75 -8.59 1.74 2.48
N TRP A 76 -9.11 1.18 1.40
CA TRP A 76 -8.34 0.84 0.19
C TRP A 76 -8.42 1.90 -0.91
N ARG A 77 -9.06 3.04 -0.65
CA ARG A 77 -9.18 4.13 -1.61
C ARG A 77 -7.81 4.69 -1.95
N GLY A 78 -7.41 4.58 -3.22
CA GLY A 78 -6.07 4.97 -3.70
C GLY A 78 -5.02 3.85 -3.71
N ASN A 79 -5.33 2.66 -3.17
CA ASN A 79 -4.39 1.52 -3.16
C ASN A 79 -3.99 1.07 -4.58
N LEU A 80 -4.90 1.15 -5.55
CA LEU A 80 -4.61 0.81 -6.94
C LEU A 80 -3.50 1.69 -7.53
N ALA A 81 -3.56 3.00 -7.29
CA ALA A 81 -2.51 3.93 -7.71
C ALA A 81 -1.18 3.62 -7.01
N ASN A 82 -1.20 3.25 -5.73
CA ASN A 82 -0.01 2.81 -4.99
C ASN A 82 0.61 1.52 -5.54
N CYS A 83 -0.21 0.57 -6.00
CA CYS A 83 0.26 -0.66 -6.64
C CYS A 83 0.88 -0.38 -8.01
N ILE A 84 0.22 0.42 -8.85
CA ILE A 84 0.70 0.76 -10.20
C ILE A 84 2.00 1.58 -10.12
N ARG A 85 2.09 2.53 -9.19
CA ARG A 85 3.28 3.37 -8.99
C ARG A 85 4.56 2.56 -8.76
N TYR A 86 4.46 1.36 -8.21
CA TYR A 86 5.64 0.51 -7.97
C TYR A 86 6.27 0.00 -9.26
N PHE A 87 5.50 -0.16 -10.32
CA PHE A 87 6.00 -0.69 -11.59
C PHE A 87 7.10 0.20 -12.22
N PRO A 88 6.90 1.51 -12.44
CA PRO A 88 7.95 2.37 -12.99
C PRO A 88 9.14 2.53 -12.04
N THR A 89 8.92 2.56 -10.72
CA THR A 89 10.03 2.60 -9.74
C THR A 89 10.90 1.35 -9.83
N GLN A 90 10.29 0.17 -9.95
CA GLN A 90 11.03 -1.08 -10.09
C GLN A 90 11.68 -1.21 -11.47
N ALA A 91 11.07 -0.69 -12.53
CA ALA A 91 11.65 -0.67 -13.87
C ALA A 91 12.91 0.22 -13.93
N LEU A 92 12.87 1.40 -13.32
CA LEU A 92 14.03 2.29 -13.22
C LEU A 92 15.12 1.68 -12.32
N ASN A 93 14.76 1.12 -11.17
CA ASN A 93 15.72 0.40 -10.34
C ASN A 93 16.36 -0.74 -11.14
N PHE A 94 15.61 -1.54 -11.88
CA PHE A 94 16.17 -2.59 -12.71
C PHE A 94 17.10 -2.06 -13.81
N ALA A 95 16.76 -0.93 -14.44
CA ALA A 95 17.56 -0.33 -15.50
C ALA A 95 18.90 0.26 -15.01
N PHE A 96 18.97 0.74 -13.76
CA PHE A 96 20.12 1.51 -13.27
C PHE A 96 20.85 0.88 -12.08
N LYS A 97 20.31 -0.16 -11.43
CA LYS A 97 20.90 -0.75 -10.21
C LYS A 97 22.23 -1.48 -10.44
N ASP A 98 22.53 -1.90 -11.67
CA ASP A 98 23.82 -2.51 -12.04
C ASP A 98 24.81 -1.49 -12.64
N GLN A 99 24.44 -0.21 -12.72
CA GLN A 99 25.25 0.88 -13.30
C GLN A 99 25.81 1.85 -12.25
N ILE A 100 25.45 1.68 -10.97
CA ILE A 100 25.90 2.49 -9.82
C ILE A 100 26.48 1.57 -8.76
#